data_AF-A0A811UN79-F1
#
_entry.id   AF-A0A811UN79-F1
#
_cell.length_a   1.000
_cell.length_b   1.000
_cell.length_c   1.000
_cell.angle_alpha   90.00
_cell.angle_beta   90.00
_cell.angle_gamma   90.00
#
_symmetry.space_group_name_H-M   'P 1'
#
loop_
_entity.id
_entity.type
_entity.pdbx_description
1 polymer ?
#
loop_
_entity_poly.entity_id
_entity_poly.type
_entity_poly.pdbx_seq_one_letter_code
_entity_poly.pdbx_strand_id
1 'polypeptide(L)'
;MTDLMKEKFKENQFNLLASDLISLNRSLTDVRHESDCKKKHYPSKLPTTSIVIVFHNEACHAARTVWSVINRSPRTLLKEIILVDDASERDYLGKKLEEYVAKLPVHTFVLRTEKRSGLIRAPLLGAEHVTGEVITFLDAHVSAPRVAGAAAGTNCAKSTHGCGPIIDVISDETFEYITASDSTWGGFNWKLNFRWN
;
A
#
# COMPACT_ATOMS: atom_id res chain seq x y z
N MET A 1 -14.60 -24.56 -8.57
CA MET A 1 -13.21 -24.12 -8.30
C MET A 1 -12.28 -24.95 -9.19
N THR A 2 -11.71 -24.36 -10.24
CA THR A 2 -10.85 -25.09 -11.21
C THR A 2 -9.49 -25.45 -10.60
N ASP A 3 -8.86 -26.53 -11.04
CA ASP A 3 -7.58 -27.01 -10.46
C ASP A 3 -6.45 -25.97 -10.58
N LEU A 4 -6.44 -25.19 -11.67
CA LEU A 4 -5.53 -24.07 -11.88
C LEU A 4 -5.68 -22.94 -10.83
N MET A 5 -6.91 -22.68 -10.36
CA MET A 5 -7.13 -21.70 -9.28
C MET A 5 -6.48 -22.17 -7.99
N LYS A 6 -6.63 -23.45 -7.63
CA LYS A 6 -6.07 -24.02 -6.40
C LYS A 6 -4.55 -24.05 -6.43
N GLU A 7 -3.95 -24.33 -7.59
CA GLU A 7 -2.50 -24.31 -7.78
C GLU A 7 -1.95 -22.90 -7.59
N LYS A 8 -2.52 -21.92 -8.28
CA LYS A 8 -2.11 -20.51 -8.17
C LYS A 8 -2.39 -19.91 -6.79
N PHE A 9 -3.43 -20.36 -6.09
CA PHE A 9 -3.70 -19.91 -4.72
C PHE A 9 -2.56 -20.30 -3.76
N LYS A 10 -1.89 -21.45 -3.97
CA LYS A 10 -0.78 -21.87 -3.11
C LYS A 10 0.44 -20.95 -3.21
N GLU A 11 0.65 -20.30 -4.36
CA GLU A 11 1.80 -19.42 -4.56
C GLU A 11 1.71 -18.16 -3.69
N ASN A 12 0.55 -17.50 -3.70
CA ASN A 12 0.41 -16.16 -3.12
C ASN A 12 -0.67 -16.08 -2.02
N GLN A 13 -1.34 -17.19 -1.69
CA GLN A 13 -2.44 -17.27 -0.70
C GLN A 13 -3.66 -16.39 -1.04
N PHE A 14 -3.88 -16.11 -2.33
CA PHE A 14 -5.08 -15.46 -2.86
C PHE A 14 -5.32 -15.85 -4.33
N ASN A 15 -6.49 -15.53 -4.86
CA ASN A 15 -6.92 -15.89 -6.19
C ASN A 15 -6.25 -15.05 -7.29
N LEU A 16 -5.07 -15.49 -7.75
CA LEU A 16 -4.31 -14.81 -8.80
C LEU A 16 -5.09 -14.66 -10.11
N LEU A 17 -5.95 -15.62 -10.47
CA LEU A 17 -6.72 -15.55 -11.71
C LEU A 17 -7.77 -14.44 -11.65
N ALA A 18 -8.47 -14.27 -10.54
CA ALA A 18 -9.36 -13.13 -10.36
C ALA A 18 -8.58 -11.81 -10.35
N SER A 19 -7.42 -11.78 -9.70
CA SER A 19 -6.56 -10.60 -9.68
C SER A 19 -6.13 -10.18 -11.09
N ASP A 20 -5.64 -11.11 -11.91
CA ASP A 20 -5.13 -10.82 -13.25
C ASP A 20 -6.21 -10.28 -14.20
N LEU A 21 -7.48 -10.67 -13.98
CA LEU A 21 -8.64 -10.17 -14.73
C LEU A 21 -9.07 -8.75 -14.30
N ILE A 22 -8.65 -8.32 -13.10
CA ILE A 22 -9.01 -7.01 -12.56
C ILE A 22 -7.96 -5.98 -12.95
N SER A 23 -8.43 -4.90 -13.59
CA SER A 23 -7.60 -3.77 -14.01
C SER A 23 -6.71 -3.23 -12.87
N LEU A 24 -5.47 -2.91 -13.20
CA LEU A 24 -4.54 -2.21 -12.30
C LEU A 24 -5.09 -0.86 -11.85
N ASN A 25 -5.94 -0.22 -12.66
CA ASN A 25 -6.58 1.06 -12.36
C ASN A 25 -8.09 0.90 -12.10
N ARG A 26 -8.46 -0.03 -11.22
CA ARG A 26 -9.87 -0.18 -10.82
C ARG A 26 -10.34 0.99 -9.95
N SER A 27 -11.56 1.46 -10.17
CA SER A 27 -12.25 2.33 -9.23
C SER A 27 -12.70 1.55 -7.99
N LEU A 28 -12.68 2.19 -6.83
CA LEU A 28 -13.32 1.68 -5.62
C LEU A 28 -14.36 2.67 -5.15
N THR A 29 -15.42 2.14 -4.53
CA THR A 29 -16.47 2.93 -3.90
C THR A 29 -15.90 3.72 -2.73
N ASP A 30 -16.35 4.96 -2.57
CA ASP A 30 -15.92 5.81 -1.46
C ASP A 30 -16.76 5.52 -0.20
N VAL A 31 -16.21 4.66 0.66
CA VAL A 31 -16.85 4.12 1.87
C VAL A 31 -16.70 5.03 3.10
N ARG A 32 -16.08 6.21 2.96
CA ARG A 32 -15.89 7.13 4.08
C ARG A 32 -17.21 7.66 4.62
N HIS A 33 -17.25 7.96 5.92
CA HIS A 33 -18.40 8.60 6.55
C HIS A 33 -18.80 9.92 5.85
N GLU A 34 -20.06 10.02 5.43
CA GLU A 34 -20.59 11.10 4.59
C GLU A 34 -20.56 12.47 5.28
N SER A 35 -20.90 12.53 6.57
CA SER A 35 -21.01 13.80 7.29
C SER A 35 -19.64 14.36 7.69
N ASP A 36 -18.70 13.49 8.05
CA ASP A 36 -17.48 13.93 8.74
C ASP A 36 -16.26 13.87 7.82
N CYS A 37 -16.01 12.71 7.20
CA CYS A 37 -14.77 12.46 6.46
C CYS A 37 -14.78 13.08 5.06
N LYS A 38 -15.95 13.14 4.40
CA LYS A 38 -16.07 13.70 3.04
C LYS A 38 -16.10 15.23 3.03
N LYS A 39 -16.60 15.86 4.11
CA LYS A 39 -16.73 17.31 4.25
C LYS A 39 -15.57 17.97 5.00
N LYS A 40 -14.57 17.18 5.43
CA LYS A 40 -13.42 17.69 6.16
C LYS A 40 -12.55 18.58 5.27
N HIS A 41 -12.34 19.81 5.70
CA HIS A 41 -11.41 20.74 5.07
C HIS A 41 -10.01 20.57 5.66
N TYR A 42 -9.02 20.52 4.77
CA TYR A 42 -7.61 20.44 5.13
C TYR A 42 -6.92 21.77 4.81
N PRO A 43 -5.88 22.17 5.57
CA PRO A 43 -5.00 23.27 5.21
C PRO A 43 -4.44 23.10 3.79
N SER A 44 -4.21 24.21 3.10
CA SER A 44 -3.63 24.21 1.75
C SER A 44 -2.17 23.72 1.71
N LYS A 45 -1.45 23.92 2.81
CA LYS A 45 -0.08 23.43 3.00
C LYS A 45 -0.10 22.21 3.91
N LEU A 46 0.15 21.06 3.34
CA LEU A 46 0.37 19.80 4.04
C LEU A 46 1.79 19.31 3.71
N PRO A 47 2.42 18.56 4.62
CA PRO A 47 3.73 18.00 4.36
C PRO A 47 3.68 17.03 3.18
N THR A 48 4.77 16.99 2.44
CA THR A 48 4.96 15.99 1.39
C THR A 48 5.22 14.61 1.99
N THR A 49 4.79 13.55 1.30
CA THR A 49 5.01 12.17 1.70
C THR A 49 5.79 11.36 0.66
N SER A 50 6.73 10.57 1.15
CA SER A 50 7.35 9.46 0.41
C SER A 50 6.67 8.16 0.81
N ILE A 51 6.25 7.38 -0.20
CA ILE A 51 5.59 6.10 0.03
C ILE A 51 6.64 4.99 -0.07
N VAL A 52 6.69 4.09 0.91
CA VAL A 52 7.58 2.91 0.89
C VAL A 52 6.70 1.66 0.82
N ILE A 53 6.91 0.86 -0.22
CA ILE A 53 6.19 -0.40 -0.44
C ILE A 53 7.23 -1.52 -0.51
N VAL A 54 7.12 -2.48 0.40
CA VAL A 54 7.98 -3.66 0.41
C VAL A 54 7.25 -4.81 -0.27
N PHE A 55 7.94 -5.55 -1.13
CA PHE A 55 7.38 -6.73 -1.78
C PHE A 55 8.40 -7.86 -1.90
N HIS A 56 7.88 -9.09 -1.94
CA HIS A 56 8.65 -10.29 -2.25
C HIS A 56 7.78 -11.21 -3.11
N ASN A 57 8.17 -11.46 -4.36
CA ASN A 57 7.42 -12.28 -5.34
C ASN A 57 5.99 -11.79 -5.69
N GLU A 58 5.64 -10.54 -5.37
CA GLU A 58 4.26 -10.01 -5.47
C GLU A 58 4.02 -8.90 -6.52
N ALA A 59 4.99 -8.47 -7.34
CA ALA A 59 4.88 -7.11 -7.89
C ALA A 59 3.80 -6.80 -8.95
N CYS A 60 3.08 -7.79 -9.51
CA CYS A 60 1.85 -7.47 -10.26
C CYS A 60 0.84 -6.70 -9.38
N HIS A 61 0.76 -7.08 -8.11
CA HIS A 61 -0.09 -6.43 -7.10
C HIS A 61 0.52 -5.11 -6.65
N ALA A 62 1.85 -5.05 -6.51
CA ALA A 62 2.55 -3.80 -6.21
C ALA A 62 2.24 -2.72 -7.26
N ALA A 63 2.18 -3.09 -8.56
CA ALA A 63 1.80 -2.15 -9.61
C ALA A 63 0.37 -1.61 -9.44
N ARG A 64 -0.60 -2.45 -9.03
CA ARG A 64 -1.96 -2.01 -8.69
C ARG A 64 -1.96 -1.04 -7.51
N THR A 65 -1.19 -1.34 -6.47
CA THR A 65 -1.04 -0.47 -5.29
C THR A 65 -0.45 0.88 -5.69
N VAL A 66 0.60 0.90 -6.51
CA VAL A 66 1.23 2.11 -7.04
C VAL A 66 0.22 2.95 -7.82
N TRP A 67 -0.53 2.36 -8.75
CA TRP A 67 -1.58 3.08 -9.48
C TRP A 67 -2.69 3.60 -8.57
N SER A 68 -3.07 2.81 -7.56
CA SER A 68 -4.03 3.23 -6.56
C SER A 68 -3.56 4.50 -5.84
N VAL A 69 -2.30 4.52 -5.39
CA VAL A 69 -1.67 5.67 -4.73
C VAL A 69 -1.63 6.89 -5.66
N ILE A 70 -1.16 6.73 -6.89
CA ILE A 70 -1.02 7.83 -7.87
C ILE A 70 -2.37 8.46 -8.19
N ASN A 71 -3.41 7.63 -8.41
CA ASN A 71 -4.71 8.13 -8.86
C ASN A 71 -5.56 8.73 -7.73
N ARG A 72 -5.20 8.44 -6.48
CA ARG A 72 -6.03 8.75 -5.30
C ARG A 72 -5.35 9.68 -4.29
N SER A 73 -4.11 10.06 -4.56
CA SER A 73 -3.36 11.03 -3.76
C SER A 73 -3.21 12.34 -4.54
N PRO A 74 -3.35 13.50 -3.88
CA PRO A 74 -3.02 14.78 -4.51
C PRO A 74 -1.55 14.80 -4.95
N ARG A 75 -1.30 15.14 -6.22
CA ARG A 75 0.05 15.19 -6.81
C ARG A 75 1.02 16.11 -6.06
N THR A 76 0.49 17.14 -5.40
CA THR A 76 1.29 18.10 -4.62
C THR A 76 1.85 17.49 -3.33
N LEU A 77 1.25 16.42 -2.81
CA LEU A 77 1.69 15.77 -1.57
C LEU A 77 2.58 14.57 -1.84
N LEU A 78 2.40 13.90 -2.98
CA LEU A 78 3.13 12.69 -3.31
C LEU A 78 4.50 13.04 -3.89
N LYS A 79 5.54 12.96 -3.04
CA LYS A 79 6.92 13.29 -3.42
C LYS A 79 7.52 12.22 -4.32
N GLU A 80 7.44 10.98 -3.87
CA GLU A 80 8.00 9.81 -4.54
C GLU A 80 7.39 8.51 -4.01
N ILE A 81 7.62 7.43 -4.75
CA ILE A 81 7.25 6.06 -4.38
C ILE A 81 8.50 5.18 -4.46
N ILE A 82 8.83 4.52 -3.36
CA ILE A 82 9.98 3.63 -3.22
C ILE A 82 9.47 2.21 -3.13
N LEU A 83 9.82 1.37 -4.11
CA LEU A 83 9.51 -0.04 -4.10
C LEU A 83 10.74 -0.81 -3.60
N VAL A 84 10.65 -1.48 -2.46
CA VAL A 84 11.74 -2.30 -1.93
C VAL A 84 11.48 -3.77 -2.29
N ASP A 85 12.29 -4.30 -3.20
CA ASP A 85 12.33 -5.72 -3.53
C ASP A 85 13.17 -6.48 -2.50
N ASP A 86 12.50 -7.25 -1.63
CA ASP A 86 13.16 -8.08 -0.62
C ASP A 86 13.62 -9.43 -1.19
N ALA A 87 14.56 -9.38 -2.14
CA ALA A 87 15.15 -10.53 -2.83
C ALA A 87 14.12 -11.44 -3.52
N SER A 88 13.28 -10.87 -4.38
CA SER A 88 12.38 -11.64 -5.23
C SER A 88 13.12 -12.46 -6.28
N GLU A 89 12.55 -13.63 -6.61
CA GLU A 89 13.16 -14.62 -7.51
C GLU A 89 12.63 -14.54 -8.95
N ARG A 90 11.49 -13.86 -9.18
CA ARG A 90 10.82 -13.87 -10.49
C ARG A 90 11.47 -12.86 -11.45
N ASP A 91 11.81 -13.30 -12.67
CA ASP A 91 12.56 -12.50 -13.66
C ASP A 91 11.92 -11.16 -14.04
N TYR A 92 10.59 -11.08 -14.03
CA TYR A 92 9.87 -9.85 -14.37
C TYR A 92 9.94 -8.77 -13.27
N LEU A 93 10.44 -9.11 -12.08
CA LEU A 93 10.55 -8.23 -10.92
C LEU A 93 11.85 -7.42 -10.87
N GLY A 94 12.82 -7.75 -11.73
CA GLY A 94 14.04 -6.98 -11.89
C GLY A 94 13.86 -5.83 -12.89
N LYS A 95 14.71 -5.80 -13.93
CA LYS A 95 14.79 -4.71 -14.90
C LYS A 95 13.45 -4.31 -15.55
N LYS A 96 12.58 -5.28 -15.85
CA LYS A 96 11.26 -4.99 -16.45
C LYS A 96 10.39 -4.11 -15.55
N LEU A 97 10.44 -4.34 -14.24
CA LEU A 97 9.72 -3.53 -13.26
C LEU A 97 10.35 -2.14 -13.15
N GLU A 98 11.67 -2.04 -13.06
CA GLU A 98 12.40 -0.77 -13.04
C GLU A 98 12.06 0.12 -14.26
N GLU A 99 12.12 -0.46 -15.46
CA GLU A 99 11.78 0.23 -16.71
C GLU A 99 10.30 0.64 -16.80
N TYR A 100 9.41 -0.16 -16.18
CA TYR A 100 7.99 0.17 -16.11
C TYR A 100 7.73 1.33 -15.16
N VAL A 101 8.28 1.28 -13.93
CA VAL A 101 8.02 2.30 -12.91
C VAL A 101 8.67 3.64 -13.22
N ALA A 102 9.81 3.63 -13.94
CA ALA A 102 10.47 4.85 -14.40
C ALA A 102 9.60 5.70 -15.36
N LYS A 103 8.59 5.09 -16.00
CA LYS A 103 7.65 5.78 -16.91
C LYS A 103 6.41 6.33 -16.21
N LEU A 104 6.27 6.10 -14.90
CA LEU A 104 5.12 6.56 -14.15
C LEU A 104 5.13 8.08 -13.98
N PRO A 105 3.96 8.71 -13.82
CA PRO A 105 3.85 10.17 -13.74
C PRO A 105 4.27 10.74 -12.38
N VAL A 106 4.82 9.90 -11.49
CA VAL A 106 5.35 10.23 -10.16
C VAL A 106 6.70 9.55 -10.07
N HIS A 107 7.69 10.24 -9.51
CA HIS A 107 9.03 9.70 -9.33
C HIS A 107 8.96 8.38 -8.54
N THR A 108 9.25 7.27 -9.22
CA THR A 108 9.14 5.92 -8.65
C THR A 108 10.38 5.14 -9.03
N PHE A 109 10.99 4.48 -8.05
CA PHE A 109 12.18 3.65 -8.26
C PHE A 109 12.13 2.39 -7.40
N VAL A 110 12.92 1.39 -7.81
CA VAL A 110 13.02 0.11 -7.13
C VAL A 110 14.37 0.02 -6.41
N LEU A 111 14.36 -0.38 -5.14
CA LEU A 111 15.54 -0.74 -4.36
C LEU A 111 15.55 -2.25 -4.21
N ARG A 112 16.59 -2.92 -4.70
CA ARG A 112 16.71 -4.37 -4.62
C ARG A 112 17.70 -4.80 -3.56
N THR A 113 17.28 -5.68 -2.66
CA THR A 113 18.17 -6.30 -1.69
C THR A 113 18.81 -7.56 -2.27
N GLU A 114 20.09 -7.78 -1.98
CA GLU A 114 20.80 -9.02 -2.40
C GLU A 114 20.31 -10.25 -1.64
N LYS A 115 19.84 -10.06 -0.40
CA LYS A 115 19.41 -11.11 0.51
C LYS A 115 18.08 -10.75 1.13
N ARG A 116 17.25 -11.79 1.32
CA ARG A 116 15.98 -11.68 2.01
C ARG A 116 16.19 -11.21 3.45
N SER A 117 15.85 -9.96 3.69
CA SER A 117 16.07 -9.22 4.93
C SER A 117 14.82 -9.22 5.82
N GLY A 118 13.65 -9.49 5.23
CA GLY A 118 12.37 -9.62 5.93
C GLY A 118 11.64 -8.30 6.16
N LEU A 119 10.39 -8.42 6.63
CA LEU A 119 9.41 -7.34 6.78
C LEU A 119 9.79 -6.24 7.79
N ILE A 120 10.89 -6.38 8.54
CA ILE A 120 11.37 -5.33 9.47
C ILE A 120 12.51 -4.53 8.85
N ARG A 121 13.49 -5.21 8.23
CA ARG A 121 14.68 -4.55 7.69
C ARG A 121 14.44 -3.94 6.32
N ALA A 122 13.66 -4.60 5.48
CA ALA A 122 13.37 -4.08 4.13
C ALA A 122 12.67 -2.71 4.16
N PRO A 123 11.65 -2.45 5.02
CA PRO A 123 11.09 -1.11 5.12
C PRO A 123 12.09 -0.05 5.60
N LEU A 124 13.01 -0.42 6.50
CA LEU A 124 14.05 0.50 6.99
C LEU A 124 15.01 0.92 5.89
N LEU A 125 15.40 0.00 5.00
CA LEU A 125 16.21 0.33 3.81
C LEU A 125 15.48 1.32 2.89
N GLY A 126 14.17 1.13 2.70
CA GLY A 126 13.35 2.11 1.98
C GLY A 126 13.30 3.46 2.68
N ALA A 127 13.17 3.46 4.02
CA ALA A 127 13.14 4.67 4.84
C ALA A 127 14.45 5.46 4.82
N GLU A 128 15.61 4.82 4.61
CA GLU A 128 16.90 5.53 4.47
C GLU A 128 16.98 6.36 3.17
N HIS A 129 16.13 6.07 2.18
CA HIS A 129 16.15 6.71 0.87
C HIS A 129 15.02 7.74 0.67
N VAL A 130 14.19 7.98 1.69
CA VAL A 130 13.07 8.93 1.59
C VAL A 130 13.54 10.38 1.66
N THR A 131 12.90 11.23 0.85
CA THR A 131 13.15 12.67 0.79
C THR A 131 11.95 13.52 1.19
N GLY A 132 10.78 12.90 1.38
CA GLY A 132 9.56 13.55 1.85
C GLY A 132 9.60 13.88 3.33
N GLU A 133 8.76 14.82 3.76
CA GLU A 133 8.63 15.22 5.17
C GLU A 133 7.98 14.13 6.03
N VAL A 134 7.17 13.27 5.41
CA VAL A 134 6.48 12.14 6.06
C VAL A 134 6.73 10.85 5.28
N ILE A 135 6.96 9.76 6.01
CA ILE A 135 7.09 8.41 5.44
C ILE A 135 5.76 7.69 5.62
N THR A 136 5.22 7.14 4.54
CA THR A 136 4.03 6.28 4.59
C THR A 136 4.39 4.88 4.12
N PHE A 137 4.25 3.90 5.00
CA PHE A 137 4.44 2.49 4.67
C PHE A 137 3.13 1.89 4.17
N LEU A 138 3.19 1.13 3.07
CA LEU A 138 2.06 0.38 2.53
C LEU A 138 2.51 -1.03 2.14
N ASP A 139 1.61 -2.00 2.31
CA ASP A 139 1.84 -3.36 1.78
C ASP A 139 1.67 -3.37 0.26
N ALA A 140 2.29 -4.35 -0.40
CA ALA A 140 2.30 -4.48 -1.86
C ALA A 140 0.91 -4.75 -2.48
N HIS A 141 -0.09 -5.15 -1.70
CA HIS A 141 -1.40 -5.58 -2.16
C HIS A 141 -2.55 -4.72 -1.61
N VAL A 142 -2.29 -3.44 -1.35
CA VAL A 142 -3.28 -2.48 -0.82
C VAL A 142 -3.96 -1.69 -1.95
N SER A 143 -5.22 -1.33 -1.76
CA SER A 143 -5.87 -0.30 -2.58
C SER A 143 -6.08 0.96 -1.75
N ALA A 144 -5.28 2.00 -2.00
CA ALA A 144 -5.31 3.23 -1.22
C ALA A 144 -6.69 3.92 -1.29
N PRO A 145 -7.25 4.40 -0.17
CA PRO A 145 -8.43 5.26 -0.20
C PRO A 145 -8.07 6.67 -0.70
N ARG A 146 -9.07 7.41 -1.23
CA ARG A 146 -8.97 8.74 -1.89
C ARG A 146 -8.33 9.88 -1.04
N VAL A 147 -7.87 9.61 0.18
CA VAL A 147 -7.54 10.62 1.20
C VAL A 147 -6.31 10.30 2.03
N ALA A 148 -5.59 9.21 1.73
CA ALA A 148 -4.48 8.75 2.57
C ALA A 148 -3.41 9.83 2.81
N GLY A 149 -3.21 10.78 1.87
CA GLY A 149 -2.27 11.89 2.03
C GLY A 149 -2.76 13.08 2.88
N ALA A 150 -4.07 13.36 2.96
CA ALA A 150 -4.56 14.59 3.60
C ALA A 150 -4.90 14.40 5.10
N ALA A 151 -5.53 13.28 5.44
CA ALA A 151 -5.97 12.98 6.80
C ALA A 151 -4.79 12.69 7.74
N ALA A 152 -3.82 11.89 7.28
CA ALA A 152 -2.58 11.64 8.00
C ALA A 152 -1.76 12.93 8.13
N GLY A 153 -1.61 13.70 7.05
CA GLY A 153 -0.84 14.94 7.07
C GLY A 153 -1.26 15.94 8.16
N THR A 154 -2.56 16.16 8.41
CA THR A 154 -2.96 17.18 9.40
C THR A 154 -2.77 16.83 10.87
N ASN A 155 -3.05 15.58 11.25
CA ASN A 155 -2.99 15.18 12.66
C ASN A 155 -1.60 14.61 13.01
N CYS A 156 -0.98 13.86 12.09
CA CYS A 156 0.33 13.29 12.31
C CYS A 156 1.42 14.36 12.21
N ALA A 157 1.31 15.36 11.34
CA ALA A 157 2.35 16.39 11.23
C ALA A 157 2.36 17.39 12.41
N LYS A 158 1.25 17.50 13.15
CA LYS A 158 1.16 18.37 14.32
C LYS A 158 1.67 17.72 15.60
N SER A 159 2.11 16.46 15.54
CA SER A 159 2.40 15.68 16.73
C SER A 159 3.55 14.69 16.53
N THR A 160 4.17 14.25 17.61
CA THR A 160 5.18 13.17 17.58
C THR A 160 4.56 11.77 17.46
N HIS A 161 3.32 11.67 16.95
CA HIS A 161 2.53 10.44 16.94
C HIS A 161 2.51 9.80 15.55
N GLY A 162 2.62 8.47 15.51
CA GLY A 162 2.28 7.68 14.33
C GLY A 162 0.77 7.61 14.12
N CYS A 163 0.34 7.49 12.88
CA CYS A 163 -1.07 7.32 12.53
C CYS A 163 -1.26 6.11 11.63
N GLY A 164 -2.30 5.32 11.91
CA GLY A 164 -2.77 4.24 11.05
C GLY A 164 -4.10 4.61 10.39
N PRO A 165 -4.32 4.25 9.13
CA PRO A 165 -5.66 4.32 8.53
C PRO A 165 -6.55 3.21 9.11
N ILE A 166 -7.87 3.33 8.91
CA ILE A 166 -8.77 2.18 9.00
C ILE A 166 -8.41 1.23 7.88
N ILE A 167 -8.20 -0.05 8.21
CA ILE A 167 -7.79 -1.08 7.26
C ILE A 167 -9.01 -1.92 6.90
N ASP A 168 -9.56 -1.64 5.73
CA ASP A 168 -10.63 -2.44 5.12
C ASP A 168 -10.07 -3.74 4.52
N VAL A 169 -10.95 -4.74 4.37
CA VAL A 169 -10.59 -6.06 3.88
C VAL A 169 -10.85 -6.14 2.37
N ILE A 170 -9.89 -6.67 1.63
CA ILE A 170 -10.09 -7.11 0.24
C ILE A 170 -10.19 -8.63 0.27
N SER A 171 -11.29 -9.20 -0.23
CA SER A 171 -11.45 -10.66 -0.29
C SER A 171 -10.33 -11.28 -1.13
N ASP A 172 -9.69 -12.30 -0.58
CA ASP A 172 -8.67 -13.14 -1.22
C ASP A 172 -9.24 -14.00 -2.35
N GLU A 173 -10.54 -14.31 -2.33
CA GLU A 173 -11.21 -15.09 -3.36
C GLU A 173 -11.80 -14.23 -4.49
N THR A 174 -12.55 -13.18 -4.14
CA THR A 174 -13.35 -12.39 -5.11
C THR A 174 -12.77 -11.01 -5.39
N PHE A 175 -11.80 -10.55 -4.59
CA PHE A 175 -11.29 -9.16 -4.62
C PHE A 175 -12.34 -8.08 -4.33
N GLU A 176 -13.47 -8.46 -3.75
CA GLU A 176 -14.49 -7.54 -3.24
C GLU A 176 -13.92 -6.71 -2.08
N TYR A 177 -14.35 -5.45 -2.00
CA TYR A 177 -13.94 -4.51 -0.96
C TYR A 177 -14.96 -4.52 0.18
N ILE A 178 -14.53 -4.98 1.35
CA ILE A 178 -15.36 -5.17 2.54
C ILE A 178 -14.92 -4.16 3.61
N THR A 179 -15.86 -3.31 4.04
CA THR A 179 -15.58 -2.26 5.01
C THR A 179 -15.40 -2.82 6.43
N ALA A 180 -14.36 -2.38 7.12
CA ALA A 180 -14.16 -2.63 8.55
C ALA A 180 -14.96 -1.62 9.40
N SER A 181 -15.21 -1.98 10.66
CA SER A 181 -15.84 -1.06 11.62
C SER A 181 -14.86 0.04 12.05
N ASP A 182 -15.33 1.28 12.07
CA ASP A 182 -14.58 2.45 12.53
C ASP A 182 -14.38 2.50 14.06
N SER A 183 -15.08 1.65 14.79
CA SER A 183 -15.03 1.54 16.25
C SER A 183 -13.95 0.60 16.77
N THR A 184 -13.11 0.03 15.90
CA THR A 184 -12.12 -0.99 16.30
C THR A 184 -10.80 -0.37 16.70
N TRP A 185 -10.16 -0.91 17.74
CA TRP A 185 -8.81 -0.52 18.13
C TRP A 185 -7.87 -1.72 18.26
N GLY A 186 -6.59 -1.46 18.02
CA GLY A 186 -5.54 -2.45 18.14
C GLY A 186 -5.21 -2.76 19.60
N GLY A 187 -5.07 -4.03 19.93
CA GLY A 187 -4.55 -4.53 21.20
C GLY A 187 -3.69 -5.78 21.00
N PHE A 188 -3.17 -6.33 22.09
CA PHE A 188 -2.45 -7.60 22.06
C PHE A 188 -2.85 -8.48 23.24
N ASN A 189 -2.80 -9.80 23.04
CA ASN A 189 -2.97 -10.75 24.13
C ASN A 189 -1.65 -11.02 24.86
N TRP A 190 -1.67 -11.74 25.98
CA TRP A 190 -0.46 -12.10 26.74
C TRP A 190 0.55 -12.98 25.98
N LYS A 191 0.17 -13.52 24.82
CA LYS A 191 1.08 -14.22 23.90
C LYS A 191 1.68 -13.28 22.84
N LEU A 192 1.48 -11.97 22.99
CA LEU A 192 1.91 -10.91 22.08
C LEU A 192 1.34 -11.02 20.66
N ASN A 193 0.17 -11.66 20.50
CA ASN A 193 -0.53 -11.64 19.22
C ASN A 193 -1.41 -10.41 19.14
N PHE A 194 -1.30 -9.68 18.03
CA PHE A 194 -2.17 -8.56 17.71
C PHE A 194 -3.64 -9.01 17.59
N ARG A 195 -4.56 -8.17 18.06
CA ARG A 195 -6.01 -8.36 18.02
C ARG A 195 -6.71 -7.04 17.76
N TRP A 196 -7.79 -7.10 17.00
CA TRP A 196 -8.78 -6.04 16.92
C TRP A 196 -9.82 -6.25 18.04
N ASN A 197 -10.11 -5.20 18.80
CA ASN A 197 -11.23 -5.16 19.77
C ASN A 197 -12.25 -4.11 19.35
#